data_AF-A0A971SIT9-F1
#
_entry.id   AF-A0A971SIT9-F1
#
_cell.length_a   1.000
_cell.length_b   1.000
_cell.length_c   1.000
_cell.angle_alpha   90.00
_cell.angle_beta   90.00
_cell.angle_gamma   90.00
#
_symmetry.space_group_name_H-M   'P 1'
#
loop_
_entity.id
_entity.type
_entity.pdbx_description
1 polymer ?
#
loop_
_entity_poly.entity_id
_entity_poly.type
_entity_poly.pdbx_seq_one_letter_code
_entity_poly.pdbx_strand_id
1 'polypeptide(L)' 'MAKRKRAENKKKAQLNKLKWEVADELRLDDDLSQAGDELTVREAGKIGGNMVKKLVEKGKEALGEEEKE' A
#
# COMPACT_ATOMS: atom_id res chain seq x y z
N MET A 1 14.38 10.95 31.03
CA MET A 1 13.78 11.23 29.70
C MET A 1 12.79 10.12 29.37
N ALA A 2 11.47 10.41 29.34
CA ALA A 2 10.47 9.40 29.02
C ALA A 2 10.48 9.08 27.52
N LYS A 3 10.82 7.83 27.14
CA LYS A 3 10.63 7.33 25.78
C LYS A 3 9.12 7.31 25.46
N ARG A 4 8.65 8.27 24.67
CA ARG A 4 7.30 8.22 24.08
C ARG A 4 7.24 7.01 23.13
N LYS A 5 6.63 5.92 23.57
CA LYS A 5 6.26 4.78 22.72
C LYS A 5 5.30 5.30 21.65
N ARG A 6 5.76 5.45 20.41
CA ARG A 6 4.91 5.86 19.28
C ARG A 6 3.77 4.84 19.17
N ALA A 7 2.54 5.28 19.35
CA ALA A 7 1.37 4.46 19.08
C ALA A 7 1.47 3.94 17.64
N GLU A 8 1.36 2.63 17.47
CA GLU A 8 1.42 2.00 16.17
C GLU A 8 0.22 2.49 15.34
N ASN A 9 0.51 3.26 14.29
CA ASN A 9 -0.54 3.76 13.42
C ASN A 9 -1.05 2.60 12.56
N LYS A 10 -2.16 1.97 12.98
CA LYS A 10 -2.79 0.84 12.28
C LYS A 10 -3.01 1.12 10.79
N LYS A 11 -3.35 2.36 10.41
CA LYS A 11 -3.51 2.76 9.00
C LYS A 11 -2.20 2.63 8.23
N LYS A 12 -1.08 3.04 8.84
CA LYS A 12 0.26 2.91 8.23
C LYS A 12 0.65 1.44 8.03
N ALA A 13 0.30 0.57 8.98
CA ALA A 13 0.55 -0.87 8.85
C ALA A 13 -0.29 -1.49 7.71
N GLN A 14 -1.57 -1.13 7.59
CA GLN A 14 -2.43 -1.57 6.50
C GLN A 14 -1.94 -1.10 5.13
N LEU A 15 -1.55 0.18 5.01
CA LEU A 15 -0.99 0.71 3.77
C LEU A 15 0.34 0.04 3.39
N ASN A 16 1.18 -0.30 4.38
CA ASN A 16 2.42 -1.03 4.11
C ASN A 16 2.14 -2.44 3.58
N LYS A 17 1.14 -3.14 4.11
CA LYS A 17 0.73 -4.45 3.57
C LYS A 17 0.27 -4.34 2.12
N LEU A 18 -0.59 -3.36 1.82
CA LEU A 18 -1.05 -3.11 0.46
C LEU A 18 0.10 -2.82 -0.51
N LYS A 19 1.12 -2.08 -0.05
CA LYS A 19 2.33 -1.81 -0.84
C LYS A 19 3.03 -3.11 -1.26
N TRP A 20 3.23 -4.05 -0.34
CA TRP A 20 3.88 -5.33 -0.62
C TRP A 20 3.02 -6.25 -1.50
N GLU A 21 1.71 -6.28 -1.27
CA GLU A 21 0.77 -7.02 -2.11
C GLU A 21 0.82 -6.55 -3.58
N VAL A 22 0.81 -5.23 -3.80
CA VAL A 22 0.91 -4.67 -5.14
C VAL A 22 2.29 -4.90 -5.76
N ALA A 23 3.36 -4.90 -4.95
CA ALA A 23 4.70 -5.18 -5.45
C ALA A 23 4.84 -6.63 -5.92
N ASP A 24 4.31 -7.59 -5.15
CA ASP A 24 4.26 -9.02 -5.50
C ASP A 24 3.48 -9.26 -6.80
N GLU A 25 2.30 -8.64 -6.96
CA GLU A 25 1.52 -8.71 -8.20
C GLU A 25 2.27 -8.19 -9.43
N LEU A 26 3.13 -7.19 -9.23
CA LEU A 26 3.93 -6.59 -10.29
C LEU A 26 5.30 -7.28 -10.47
N ARG A 27 5.64 -8.27 -9.63
CA ARG A 27 6.97 -8.91 -9.55
C ARG A 27 8.09 -7.89 -9.33
N LEU A 28 7.83 -6.93 -8.45
CA LEU A 28 8.75 -5.89 -8.02
C LEU A 28 9.04 -5.98 -6.51
N ASP A 29 8.64 -7.08 -5.87
CA ASP A 29 8.82 -7.34 -4.45
C ASP A 29 10.30 -7.48 -4.08
N ASP A 30 11.09 -8.14 -4.93
CA ASP A 30 12.55 -8.22 -4.80
C ASP A 30 13.19 -6.82 -4.86
N ASP A 31 12.93 -6.06 -5.92
CA ASP A 31 13.43 -4.69 -6.11
C ASP A 31 12.98 -3.73 -5.00
N LEU A 32 11.79 -3.96 -4.43
CA LEU A 32 11.25 -3.17 -3.32
C LEU A 32 11.85 -3.57 -1.96
N SER A 33 12.28 -4.82 -1.82
CA SER A 33 12.98 -5.34 -0.65
C SER A 33 14.41 -4.81 -0.55
N GLN A 34 15.03 -4.61 -1.70
CA GLN A 34 16.32 -3.97 -1.82
C GLN A 34 16.18 -2.47 -1.52
N ALA A 35 17.00 -1.96 -0.61
CA ALA A 35 16.84 -0.63 -0.05
C ALA A 35 17.09 0.47 -1.10
N GLY A 36 16.05 0.85 -1.84
CA GLY A 36 15.91 2.14 -2.53
C GLY A 36 16.65 2.32 -3.86
N ASP A 37 17.63 1.48 -4.18
CA ASP A 37 18.47 1.67 -5.39
C ASP A 37 18.01 0.87 -6.61
N GLU A 38 17.30 -0.26 -6.44
CA GLU A 38 16.92 -1.12 -7.57
C GLU A 38 15.59 -0.72 -8.22
N LEU A 39 14.76 0.06 -7.53
CA LEU A 39 13.43 0.40 -8.02
C LEU A 39 13.47 1.67 -8.88
N THR A 40 13.19 1.54 -10.18
CA THR A 40 13.13 2.72 -11.05
C THR A 40 11.95 3.63 -10.68
N VAL A 41 12.05 4.92 -11.03
CA VAL A 41 10.95 5.89 -10.83
C VAL A 41 9.65 5.40 -11.47
N ARG A 42 9.74 4.71 -12.61
CA ARG A 42 8.58 4.14 -13.31
C ARG A 42 7.95 2.99 -12.52
N GLU A 43 8.75 2.12 -11.91
CA GLU A 43 8.29 1.02 -11.07
C GLU A 43 7.66 1.52 -9.77
N ALA A 44 8.29 2.49 -9.11
CA ALA A 44 7.71 3.16 -7.95
C ALA A 44 6.34 3.76 -8.29
N GLY A 45 6.26 4.41 -9.45
CA GLY A 45 5.01 4.97 -9.97
C GLY A 45 3.94 3.91 -10.25
N LYS A 46 4.32 2.76 -10.83
CA LYS A 46 3.39 1.63 -11.06
C LYS A 46 2.85 1.07 -9.75
N ILE A 47 3.69 0.88 -8.74
CA ILE A 47 3.26 0.39 -7.43
C ILE A 47 2.29 1.40 -6.81
N GLY A 48 2.68 2.67 -6.71
CA GLY A 48 1.83 3.72 -6.13
C GLY A 48 0.50 3.88 -6.86
N GLY A 49 0.50 3.84 -8.20
CA GLY A 49 -0.71 3.95 -9.01
C GLY A 49 -1.68 2.78 -8.80
N ASN A 50 -1.16 1.54 -8.75
CA ASN A 50 -1.99 0.36 -8.48
C ASN A 50 -2.53 0.34 -7.05
N MET A 51 -1.77 0.81 -6.06
CA MET A 51 -2.27 0.99 -4.69
C MET A 51 -3.49 1.93 -4.66
N VAL A 52 -3.41 3.09 -5.31
CA VAL A 52 -4.52 4.05 -5.37
C VAL A 52 -5.72 3.45 -6.09
N LYS A 53 -5.50 2.74 -7.21
CA LYS A 53 -6.56 2.06 -7.96
C LYS A 53 -7.34 1.07 -7.06
N LYS A 54 -6.63 0.19 -6.34
CA LYS A 54 -7.24 -0.76 -5.39
C LYS A 54 -8.00 -0.07 -4.25
N LEU A 55 -7.47 1.05 -3.73
CA LEU A 55 -8.16 1.81 -2.68
C LEU A 55 -9.47 2.42 -3.18
N VAL A 56 -9.49 2.93 -4.41
CA VAL A 56 -10.70 3.46 -5.04
C VAL A 56 -11.72 2.35 -5.29
N GLU A 57 -11.28 1.19 -5.79
CA GLU A 57 -12.15 0.03 -6.00
C GLU A 57 -12.80 -0.42 -4.69
N LYS A 58 -12.02 -0.63 -3.62
CA LYS A 58 -12.56 -0.97 -2.29
C LYS A 58 -13.50 0.10 -1.74
N GLY A 59 -13.22 1.38 -2.00
CA GLY A 59 -14.10 2.48 -1.63
C GLY A 59 -15.44 2.43 -2.36
N LYS A 60 -15.44 2.10 -3.66
CA LYS A 60 -16.67 1.92 -4.45
C LYS A 60 -17.47 0.71 -3.99
N GLU A 61 -16.80 -0.40 -3.69
CA GLU A 61 -17.44 -1.61 -3.16
C GLU A 61 -18.14 -1.31 -1.83
N ALA A 62 -17.44 -0.69 -0.88
CA ALA A 62 -18.02 -0.31 0.41
C ALA A 62 -19.26 0.58 0.26
N LEU A 63 -19.20 1.59 -0.61
CA LEU A 63 -20.34 2.47 -0.87
C LEU A 63 -21.50 1.76 -1.59
N GLY A 64 -21.21 0.83 -2.50
CA GLY A 64 -22.23 0.06 -3.22
C GLY A 64 -22.84 -1.10 -2.41
N GLU A 65 -22.15 -1.54 -1.35
CA GLU A 65 -22.67 -2.47 -0.34
C GLU A 65 -23.60 -1.75 0.65
N GLU A 66 -23.28 -0.51 1.03
CA GLU A 66 -24.15 0.34 1.87
C GLU A 66 -25.51 0.67 1.20
N GLU A 67 -25.60 0.63 -0.14
CA GLU A 67 -26.87 0.83 -0.86
C GLU A 67 -27.74 -0.44 -0.96
N LYS A 68 -27.23 -1.62 -0.57
CA LYS A 68 -27.90 -2.92 -0.70
C LYS A 68 -28.40 -3.52 0.62
N GLU A 69 -28.01 -2.96 1.76
CA GLU A 69 -28.64 -3.21 3.08
C GLU A 69 -29.80 -2.24 3.36
#